data_AF-A0A518U9Q8-F1
#
_entry.id   AF-A0A518U9Q8-F1
#
_cell.length_a   1.000
_cell.length_b   1.000
_cell.length_c   1.000
_cell.angle_alpha   90.00
_cell.angle_beta   90.00
_cell.angle_gamma   90.00
#
_symmetry.space_group_name_H-M   'P 1'
#
loop_
_entity.id
_entity.type
_entity.pdbx_description
1 polymer ?
#
loop_
_entity_poly.entity_id
_entity_poly.type
_entity_poly.pdbx_seq_one_letter_code
_entity_poly.pdbx_strand_id
1 'polypeptide(L)'
;MAILLLPALVGCKSVMDKQIDVSSKLALTGEQIVYWAGVAAIAYSVVDPAAPNWEIQEAKFPEDRYLLSLKMKRYYTGGAGEARAVFQRRARELMQTGGFSEFQILEYREGLDSSAIGSQRTAEGVVAMVKK
;
A
#
# COMPACT_ATOMS: atom_id res chain seq x y z
N MET A 1 50.32 -42.92 -4.62
CA MET A 1 49.60 -44.12 -4.12
C MET A 1 48.37 -43.61 -3.38
N ALA A 2 47.18 -44.06 -3.80
CA ALA A 2 45.87 -43.63 -3.29
C ALA A 2 45.64 -44.12 -1.82
N ILE A 3 44.70 -43.64 -0.99
CA ILE A 3 43.23 -43.63 -1.14
C ILE A 3 42.60 -42.89 0.09
N LEU A 4 41.54 -42.13 -0.19
CA LEU A 4 40.29 -41.80 0.55
C LEU A 4 40.24 -41.58 2.08
N LEU A 5 39.57 -40.47 2.48
CA LEU A 5 38.36 -40.52 3.33
C LEU A 5 37.61 -39.16 3.32
N LEU A 6 36.35 -39.20 2.84
CA LEU A 6 35.31 -38.19 3.06
C LEU A 6 34.72 -38.38 4.47
N PRO A 7 34.21 -37.31 5.09
CA PRO A 7 32.75 -37.29 5.29
C PRO A 7 32.10 -35.93 5.01
N ALA A 8 30.82 -36.01 4.68
CA ALA A 8 29.91 -34.90 4.46
C ALA A 8 29.60 -34.10 5.75
N LEU A 9 29.51 -32.78 5.63
CA LEU A 9 28.64 -31.92 6.44
C LEU A 9 27.95 -30.95 5.46
N VAL A 10 26.70 -31.24 5.12
CA VAL A 10 25.50 -30.65 5.73
C VAL A 10 25.47 -29.14 5.51
N GLY A 11 24.64 -28.75 4.54
CA GLY A 11 24.39 -27.37 4.22
C GLY A 11 23.69 -26.63 5.36
N CYS A 12 24.04 -25.35 5.48
CA CYS A 12 23.12 -24.35 5.99
C CYS A 12 22.75 -23.46 4.80
N LYS A 13 21.79 -23.94 3.99
CA LYS A 13 21.16 -23.11 2.97
C LYS A 13 20.21 -22.18 3.72
N SER A 14 20.61 -20.92 3.89
CA SER A 14 19.73 -19.87 4.35
C SER A 14 18.61 -19.69 3.33
N VAL A 15 17.45 -20.29 3.59
CA VAL A 15 16.23 -20.00 2.86
C VAL A 15 15.15 -19.78 3.91
N MET A 16 15.01 -18.51 4.30
CA MET A 16 13.86 -18.04 5.05
C MET A 16 12.67 -18.01 4.08
N ASP A 17 12.18 -19.20 3.70
CA ASP A 17 10.86 -19.34 3.07
C ASP A 17 9.84 -19.39 4.21
N LYS A 18 9.37 -18.21 4.61
CA LYS A 18 8.09 -18.12 5.31
C LYS A 18 7.12 -17.49 4.34
N GLN A 19 6.49 -18.35 3.54
CA GLN A 19 5.20 -18.02 2.94
C GLN A 19 4.24 -17.66 4.08
N ILE A 20 4.00 -16.37 4.25
CA ILE A 20 2.92 -15.89 5.12
C ILE A 20 1.66 -16.00 4.28
N ASP A 21 0.82 -16.96 4.61
CA ASP A 21 -0.49 -17.18 4.01
C ASP A 21 -1.46 -16.06 4.44
N VAL A 22 -1.28 -14.86 3.87
CA VAL A 22 -2.20 -13.74 4.03
C VAL A 22 -3.25 -13.82 2.94
N SER A 23 -4.30 -14.62 3.18
CA SER A 23 -5.54 -14.67 2.39
C SER A 23 -5.35 -14.99 0.90
N SER A 24 -5.81 -16.17 0.50
CA SER A 24 -5.70 -16.82 -0.81
C SER A 24 -6.27 -16.08 -2.04
N LYS A 25 -6.53 -14.77 -1.95
CA LYS A 25 -6.81 -13.87 -3.08
C LYS A 25 -5.72 -12.86 -3.41
N LEU A 26 -4.67 -12.72 -2.59
CA LEU A 26 -3.51 -11.87 -2.88
C LEU A 26 -2.21 -12.60 -2.50
N ALA A 27 -1.83 -13.62 -3.29
CA ALA A 27 -0.50 -14.21 -3.19
C ALA A 27 0.53 -13.24 -3.81
N LEU A 28 0.94 -12.23 -3.04
CA LEU A 28 2.04 -11.35 -3.43
C LEU A 28 3.36 -12.10 -3.27
N THR A 29 4.11 -12.25 -4.35
CA THR A 29 5.44 -12.89 -4.28
C THR A 29 6.41 -11.99 -3.51
N GLY A 30 7.46 -12.57 -2.90
CA GLY A 30 8.47 -11.79 -2.19
C GLY A 30 9.13 -10.69 -3.05
N GLU A 31 9.31 -10.96 -4.34
CA GLU A 31 9.76 -9.96 -5.33
C GLU A 31 8.72 -8.87 -5.57
N GLN A 32 7.42 -9.19 -5.61
CA GLN A 32 6.38 -8.17 -5.69
C GLN A 32 6.41 -7.29 -4.44
N ILE A 33 6.55 -7.85 -3.25
CA ILE A 33 6.64 -7.06 -2.02
C ILE A 33 7.86 -6.12 -2.08
N VAL A 34 9.03 -6.61 -2.48
CA VAL A 34 10.25 -5.81 -2.62
C VAL A 34 10.11 -4.76 -3.73
N TYR A 35 9.44 -5.10 -4.83
CA TYR A 35 9.15 -4.18 -5.92
C TYR A 35 8.17 -3.08 -5.49
N TRP A 36 7.04 -3.43 -4.87
CA TRP A 36 6.07 -2.47 -4.35
C TRP A 36 6.67 -1.62 -3.22
N ALA A 37 7.48 -2.20 -2.34
CA ALA A 37 8.21 -1.47 -1.29
C ALA A 37 9.30 -0.55 -1.87
N GLY A 38 9.98 -0.97 -2.94
CA GLY A 38 11.01 -0.19 -3.64
C GLY A 38 10.44 0.90 -4.55
N VAL A 39 9.25 0.70 -5.10
CA VAL A 39 8.55 1.65 -5.99
C VAL A 39 7.75 2.69 -5.19
N ALA A 40 7.34 2.39 -3.95
CA ALA A 40 6.74 3.36 -3.02
C ALA A 40 7.70 4.49 -2.56
N ALA A 41 8.87 4.63 -3.17
CA ALA A 41 9.97 5.51 -2.75
C ALA A 41 9.68 7.02 -2.82
N ILE A 42 8.51 7.46 -3.30
CA ILE A 42 8.06 8.85 -3.17
C ILE A 42 6.62 8.85 -2.67
N ALA A 43 6.47 8.61 -1.37
CA ALA A 43 5.24 8.94 -0.66
C ALA A 43 5.32 10.41 -0.21
N TYR A 44 4.33 11.21 -0.55
CA TYR A 44 4.20 12.57 -0.01
C TYR A 44 2.84 12.79 0.63
N SER A 45 2.81 13.65 1.64
CA SER A 45 1.58 14.03 2.34
C SER A 45 0.84 15.09 1.53
N VAL A 46 -0.46 14.86 1.31
CA VAL A 46 -1.35 15.77 0.60
C VAL A 46 -2.40 16.29 1.56
N VAL A 47 -2.65 17.60 1.51
CA VAL A 47 -3.73 18.24 2.26
C VAL A 47 -4.94 18.35 1.35
N ASP A 48 -6.04 17.73 1.76
CA ASP A 48 -7.35 17.93 1.15
C ASP A 48 -8.11 19.01 1.96
N PRO A 49 -8.36 20.20 1.38
CA PRO A 49 -9.11 21.27 2.05
C PRO A 49 -10.53 20.85 2.47
N ALA A 50 -11.14 19.91 1.74
CA ALA A 50 -12.48 19.39 2.00
C ALA A 50 -12.48 18.15 2.92
N ALA A 51 -11.32 17.70 3.39
CA ALA A 51 -11.18 16.68 4.42
C ALA A 51 -9.99 16.96 5.35
N PRO A 52 -10.01 18.08 6.10
CA PRO A 52 -8.90 18.49 6.95
C PRO A 52 -8.59 17.48 8.08
N ASN A 53 -9.57 16.63 8.41
CA ASN A 53 -9.49 15.58 9.42
C ASN A 53 -8.68 14.35 8.96
N TRP A 54 -8.35 14.25 7.68
CA TRP A 54 -7.61 13.12 7.11
C TRP A 54 -6.21 13.56 6.71
N GLU A 55 -5.23 12.72 7.02
CA GLU A 55 -3.90 12.76 6.43
C GLU A 55 -3.88 11.80 5.25
N ILE A 56 -3.44 12.27 4.09
CA ILE A 56 -3.41 11.48 2.86
C ILE A 56 -1.95 11.34 2.44
N GLN A 57 -1.49 10.11 2.27
CA GLN A 57 -0.22 9.78 1.65
C GLN A 57 -0.50 9.17 0.28
N GLU A 58 0.24 9.62 -0.72
CA GLU A 58 0.14 9.07 -2.08
C GLU A 58 1.50 8.65 -2.61
N ALA A 59 1.52 7.51 -3.29
CA ALA A 59 2.69 7.02 -4.01
C ALA A 59 2.30 6.64 -5.44
N LYS A 60 3.07 7.10 -6.42
CA LYS A 60 2.89 6.77 -7.83
C LYS A 60 3.65 5.50 -8.19
N PHE A 61 3.00 4.61 -8.91
CA PHE A 61 3.55 3.36 -9.44
C PHE A 61 3.58 3.38 -10.98
N PRO A 62 4.34 2.47 -11.60
CA PRO A 62 4.25 2.19 -13.04
C PRO A 62 2.83 1.89 -13.50
N GLU A 63 2.62 1.96 -14.82
CA GLU A 63 1.30 1.75 -15.45
C GLU A 63 0.22 2.73 -14.96
N ASP A 64 0.63 3.93 -14.54
CA ASP A 64 -0.25 5.00 -14.07
C ASP A 64 -1.17 4.57 -12.91
N ARG A 65 -0.60 3.77 -12.00
CA ARG A 65 -1.26 3.36 -10.75
C ARG A 65 -0.82 4.24 -9.58
N TYR A 66 -1.70 4.40 -8.61
CA TYR A 66 -1.43 5.17 -7.40
C TYR A 66 -1.90 4.40 -6.17
N LEU A 67 -1.04 4.30 -5.16
CA LEU A 67 -1.45 3.89 -3.81
C LEU A 67 -1.87 5.14 -3.05
N LEU A 68 -3.03 5.08 -2.42
CA LEU A 68 -3.50 6.11 -1.50
C LEU A 68 -3.66 5.49 -0.12
N SER A 69 -3.02 6.08 0.87
CA SER A 69 -3.13 5.73 2.28
C SER A 69 -3.68 6.91 3.06
N LEU A 70 -4.85 6.73 3.65
CA LEU A 70 -5.56 7.73 4.42
C LEU A 70 -5.50 7.33 5.88
N LYS A 71 -5.11 8.27 6.73
CA LYS A 71 -5.13 8.11 8.19
C LYS A 71 -5.88 9.27 8.81
N MET A 72 -6.89 8.95 9.61
CA MET A 72 -7.65 9.98 10.31
C MET A 72 -6.77 10.61 11.39
N LYS A 73 -6.70 11.94 11.42
CA LYS A 73 -5.96 12.69 12.45
C LYS A 73 -6.56 12.41 13.82
N ARG A 74 -5.74 12.51 14.88
CA ARG A 74 -6.13 12.13 16.25
C ARG A 74 -7.08 13.13 16.91
N TYR A 75 -6.94 14.41 16.58
CA TYR A 75 -7.84 15.46 17.02
C TYR A 75 -8.77 15.80 15.87
N TYR A 76 -10.02 15.38 15.97
CA TYR A 76 -11.03 15.55 14.94
C TYR A 76 -12.41 15.76 15.59
N THR A 77 -13.33 16.36 14.83
CA THR A 77 -14.76 16.42 15.18
C THR A 77 -15.54 15.77 14.04
N GLY A 78 -16.19 14.62 14.29
CA GLY A 78 -16.92 13.87 13.25
C GLY A 78 -16.05 13.26 12.15
N GLY A 79 -16.64 12.87 11.00
CA GLY A 79 -15.88 12.42 9.82
C GLY A 79 -15.51 10.93 9.75
N ALA A 80 -16.06 10.12 10.65
CA ALA A 80 -15.84 8.67 10.73
C ALA A 80 -16.17 7.87 9.46
N GLY A 81 -17.18 8.31 8.69
CA GLY A 81 -17.70 7.60 7.51
C GLY A 81 -17.27 8.20 6.17
N GLU A 82 -16.40 9.20 6.18
CA GLU A 82 -16.04 9.94 4.96
C GLU A 82 -14.89 9.31 4.18
N ALA A 83 -14.22 8.31 4.74
CA ALA A 83 -13.01 7.68 4.19
C ALA A 83 -13.12 7.38 2.69
N ARG A 84 -14.21 6.72 2.27
CA ARG A 84 -14.48 6.36 0.86
C ARG A 84 -14.62 7.59 -0.02
N ALA A 85 -15.31 8.63 0.46
CA ALA A 85 -15.51 9.87 -0.29
C ALA A 85 -14.21 10.65 -0.44
N VAL A 86 -13.40 10.74 0.61
CA VAL A 86 -12.08 11.37 0.59
C VAL A 86 -11.14 10.65 -0.39
N PHE A 87 -11.09 9.31 -0.31
CA PHE A 87 -10.30 8.49 -1.23
C PHE A 87 -10.68 8.73 -2.69
N GLN A 88 -11.98 8.68 -3.02
CA GLN A 88 -12.45 8.89 -4.38
C GLN A 88 -12.22 10.31 -4.88
N ARG A 89 -12.34 11.32 -4.00
CA ARG A 89 -12.04 12.70 -4.34
C ARG A 89 -10.57 12.86 -4.71
N ARG A 90 -9.66 12.32 -3.90
CA ARG A 90 -8.23 12.38 -4.21
C ARG A 90 -7.88 11.64 -5.50
N ALA A 91 -8.44 10.45 -5.72
CA ALA A 91 -8.27 9.72 -6.98
C ALA A 91 -8.76 10.53 -8.19
N ARG A 92 -9.90 11.23 -8.06
CA ARG A 92 -10.44 12.12 -9.09
C ARG A 92 -9.54 13.32 -9.35
N GLU A 93 -8.98 13.93 -8.32
CA GLU A 93 -8.02 15.03 -8.46
C GLU A 93 -6.76 14.57 -9.19
N LEU A 94 -6.22 13.39 -8.85
CA LEU A 94 -5.08 12.80 -9.56
C LEU A 94 -5.41 12.52 -11.03
N MET A 95 -6.61 11.99 -11.32
CA MET A 95 -7.08 11.78 -12.69
C MET A 95 -7.11 13.10 -13.47
N GLN A 96 -7.72 14.15 -12.90
CA GLN A 96 -7.89 15.45 -13.55
C GLN A 96 -6.55 16.17 -13.76
N THR A 97 -5.71 16.21 -12.72
CA THR A 97 -4.40 16.88 -12.78
C THR A 97 -3.39 16.12 -13.63
N GLY A 98 -3.49 14.79 -13.68
CA GLY A 98 -2.67 13.92 -14.52
C GLY A 98 -3.12 13.83 -15.99
N GLY A 99 -4.25 14.43 -16.36
CA GLY A 99 -4.75 14.43 -17.73
C GLY A 99 -5.38 13.10 -18.20
N PHE A 100 -5.83 12.27 -17.26
CA PHE A 100 -6.45 10.98 -17.53
C PHE A 100 -7.96 11.13 -17.82
N SER A 101 -8.55 10.16 -18.52
CA SER A 101 -9.98 10.15 -18.87
C SER A 101 -10.85 9.57 -17.75
N GLU A 102 -10.35 8.54 -17.07
CA GLU A 102 -11.05 7.81 -16.02
C GLU A 102 -10.04 7.27 -14.99
N PHE A 103 -10.53 6.89 -13.81
CA PHE A 103 -9.79 6.06 -12.86
C PHE A 103 -10.63 4.85 -12.44
N GLN A 104 -9.95 3.73 -12.19
CA GLN A 104 -10.56 2.51 -11.65
C GLN A 104 -9.98 2.21 -10.27
N ILE A 105 -10.85 1.85 -9.32
CA ILE A 105 -10.42 1.41 -7.99
C ILE A 105 -10.13 -0.08 -8.07
N LEU A 106 -8.86 -0.45 -8.03
CA LEU A 106 -8.42 -1.85 -8.04
C LEU A 106 -8.56 -2.48 -6.67
N GLU A 107 -8.18 -1.73 -5.64
CA GLU A 107 -8.25 -2.16 -4.25
C GLU A 107 -8.76 -1.04 -3.37
N TYR A 108 -9.52 -1.41 -2.35
CA TYR A 108 -9.93 -0.51 -1.29
C TYR A 108 -10.23 -1.28 -0.02
N ARG A 109 -9.64 -0.86 1.10
CA ARG A 109 -9.89 -1.40 2.42
C ARG A 109 -9.97 -0.27 3.43
N GLU A 110 -10.95 -0.35 4.32
CA GLU A 110 -11.03 0.50 5.52
C GLU A 110 -10.55 -0.32 6.72
N GLY A 111 -9.97 0.38 7.70
CA GLY A 111 -9.41 -0.25 8.88
C GLY A 111 -9.40 0.66 10.10
N LEU A 112 -8.91 0.08 11.19
CA LEU A 112 -8.64 0.75 12.44
C LEU A 112 -7.22 0.40 12.85
N ASP A 113 -6.34 1.39 12.85
CA ASP A 113 -5.01 1.28 13.42
C ASP A 113 -5.12 1.50 14.93
N SER A 114 -4.67 0.53 15.72
CA SER A 114 -4.73 0.59 17.19
C SER A 114 -3.34 0.92 17.73
N SER A 115 -3.21 2.07 18.40
CA SER A 115 -1.96 2.46 19.06
C SER A 115 -2.19 2.73 20.55
N ALA A 116 -1.09 2.87 21.31
CA ALA A 116 -1.13 3.10 22.76
C ALA A 116 -1.98 4.32 23.17
N ILE A 117 -2.22 5.28 22.27
CA ILE A 117 -2.94 6.53 22.53
C ILE A 117 -4.39 6.46 21.96
N GLY A 118 -4.87 5.26 21.61
CA GLY A 118 -6.20 5.03 21.04
C GLY A 118 -6.17 4.74 19.54
N SER A 119 -7.32 4.29 19.02
CA SER A 119 -7.44 3.84 17.63
C SER A 119 -7.74 4.97 16.65
N GLN A 120 -7.12 4.92 15.47
CA GLN A 120 -7.35 5.83 14.35
C GLN A 120 -7.93 5.06 13.17
N ARG A 121 -8.92 5.64 12.50
CA ARG A 121 -9.42 5.09 11.24
C ARG A 121 -8.37 5.21 10.15
N THR A 122 -8.31 4.19 9.32
CA THR A 122 -7.47 4.16 8.13
C THR A 122 -8.28 3.75 6.92
N ALA A 123 -7.85 4.17 5.75
CA ALA A 123 -8.32 3.61 4.48
C ALA A 123 -7.15 3.53 3.51
N GLU A 124 -7.03 2.42 2.81
CA GLU A 124 -5.94 2.19 1.87
C GLU A 124 -6.50 1.59 0.59
N GLY A 125 -5.90 1.94 -0.55
CA GLY A 125 -6.31 1.38 -1.82
C GLY A 125 -5.41 1.76 -2.97
N VAL A 126 -5.55 1.01 -4.06
CA VAL A 126 -4.83 1.23 -5.30
C VAL A 126 -5.82 1.66 -6.37
N VAL A 127 -5.50 2.75 -7.06
CA VAL A 127 -6.25 3.22 -8.23
C VAL A 127 -5.40 3.12 -9.48
N ALA A 128 -6.00 2.71 -10.59
CA ALA A 128 -5.39 2.73 -11.92
C ALA A 128 -5.98 3.87 -12.74
N MET A 129 -5.15 4.64 -13.41
CA MET A 129 -5.59 5.71 -14.30
C MET A 129 -5.70 5.21 -15.74
N VAL A 130 -6.74 5.64 -16.44
CA VAL A 130 -7.00 5.28 -17.83
C VAL A 130 -6.62 6.46 -18.72
N LYS A 131 -5.79 6.22 -19.73
CA LYS A 131 -5.43 7.21 -20.74
C LYS A 131 -6.54 7.33 -21.79
N LYS A 132 -6.59 8.50 -22.43
CA LYS A 132 -7.43 8.75 -23.60
C LYS A 132 -6.97 7.93 -24.81
#